data_AF-A0AAV5UWC3-F1
#
_entry.id   AF-A0AAV5UWC3-F1
#
_cell.length_a   1.000
_cell.length_b   1.000
_cell.length_c   1.000
_cell.angle_alpha   90.00
_cell.angle_beta   90.00
_cell.angle_gamma   90.00
#
_symmetry.space_group_name_H-M   'P 1'
#
loop_
_entity.id
_entity.type
_entity.pdbx_description
1 polymer ?
#
loop_
_entity_poly.entity_id
_entity_poly.type
_entity_poly.pdbx_seq_one_letter_code
_entity_poly.pdbx_strand_id
1 'polypeptide(L)'
;MTFRDVHKSLLSTRIRAYDLAKISSFVVHTFNGLFSLDKFTDATFDVAMRFLHECPWKRLEILKMQIPNISFQMVLRGANRVGFSNSPDNVVYKFCDLAVKSGMDVFRLFDCLNYVPNFIFRIEAAAEVGEAAISYTGDVPDPTRTKYNLPYFFNLTEQLTKDGADFLCTEDMAGVLKPDAPKILIGALR
;
A
#
# COMPACT_ATOMS: atom_id res chain seq x y z
N MET A 1 7.93 5.80 1.30
CA MET A 1 6.98 6.92 1.49
C MET A 1 7.22 8.08 0.52
N THR A 2 8.44 8.60 0.34
CA THR A 2 8.70 9.83 -0.44
C THR A 2 8.22 9.81 -1.90
N PHE A 3 8.29 8.66 -2.57
CA PHE A 3 7.93 8.54 -4.00
C PHE A 3 6.41 8.48 -4.23
N ARG A 4 5.59 8.40 -3.16
CA ARG A 4 4.13 8.32 -3.25
C ARG A 4 3.45 9.18 -2.20
N ASP A 5 3.53 8.77 -0.94
CA ASP A 5 2.60 9.26 0.08
C ASP A 5 2.89 10.70 0.53
N VAL A 6 4.17 11.04 0.62
CA VAL A 6 4.60 12.39 1.02
C VAL A 6 4.04 13.44 0.07
N HIS A 7 4.15 13.22 -1.25
CA HIS A 7 3.65 14.18 -2.22
C HIS A 7 2.16 14.04 -2.50
N LYS A 8 1.55 12.88 -2.24
CA LYS A 8 0.09 12.74 -2.17
C LYS A 8 -0.49 13.68 -1.12
N SER A 9 0.10 13.70 0.07
CA SER A 9 -0.35 14.52 1.19
C SER A 9 0.02 16.00 1.04
N LEU A 10 1.24 16.32 0.60
CA LEU A 10 1.76 17.69 0.63
C LEU A 10 1.64 18.45 -0.70
N LEU A 11 1.59 17.74 -1.83
CA LEU A 11 1.70 18.33 -3.17
C LEU A 11 0.58 17.85 -4.10
N SER A 12 -0.55 17.40 -3.55
CA SER A 12 -1.70 16.91 -4.31
C SER A 12 -1.33 15.88 -5.40
N THR A 13 -0.34 15.02 -5.09
CA THR A 13 0.17 13.96 -5.98
C THR A 13 0.84 14.48 -7.27
N ARG A 14 1.35 15.72 -7.30
CA ARG A 14 1.82 16.38 -8.54
C ARG A 14 3.29 16.16 -8.89
N ILE A 15 4.04 15.32 -8.16
CA ILE A 15 5.42 15.00 -8.56
C ILE A 15 5.41 14.17 -9.85
N ARG A 16 6.26 14.58 -10.80
CA ARG A 16 6.35 14.02 -12.15
C ARG A 16 7.34 12.87 -12.23
N ALA A 17 7.19 12.02 -13.25
CA ALA A 17 8.12 10.93 -13.52
C ALA A 17 9.56 11.45 -13.70
N TYR A 18 9.71 12.63 -14.32
CA TYR A 18 10.99 13.29 -14.54
C TYR A 18 11.78 13.51 -13.24
N ASP A 19 11.15 14.10 -12.22
CA ASP A 19 11.82 14.43 -10.96
C ASP A 19 12.18 13.17 -10.16
N LEU A 20 11.28 12.19 -10.14
CA LEU A 20 11.53 10.89 -9.51
C LEU A 20 12.69 10.16 -10.19
N ALA A 21 12.74 10.17 -11.52
CA ALA A 21 13.81 9.54 -12.29
C ALA A 21 15.16 10.23 -12.05
N LYS A 22 15.15 11.56 -11.92
CA LYS A 22 16.37 12.34 -11.69
C LYS A 22 17.07 11.98 -10.37
N ILE A 23 16.31 11.66 -9.33
CA ILE A 23 16.87 11.29 -8.02
C ILE A 23 17.12 9.77 -7.87
N SER A 24 16.62 8.94 -8.79
CA SER A 24 16.72 7.47 -8.69
C SER A 24 18.13 6.94 -8.45
N SER A 25 19.14 7.51 -9.14
CA SER A 25 20.54 7.10 -8.98
C SER A 25 21.08 7.36 -7.57
N PHE A 26 20.66 8.46 -6.91
CA PHE A 26 21.03 8.66 -5.52
C PHE A 26 20.37 7.61 -4.61
N VAL A 27 19.10 7.30 -4.87
CA VAL A 27 18.32 6.37 -4.04
C VAL A 27 18.86 4.95 -4.11
N VAL A 28 19.14 4.46 -5.33
CA VAL A 28 19.62 3.08 -5.56
C VAL A 28 20.94 2.79 -4.84
N HIS A 29 21.84 3.77 -4.77
CA HIS A 29 23.16 3.62 -4.14
C HIS A 29 23.13 3.88 -2.63
N THR A 30 22.39 4.91 -2.19
CA THR A 30 22.41 5.36 -0.79
C THR A 30 21.48 4.54 0.10
N PHE A 31 20.36 4.07 -0.44
CA PHE A 31 19.29 3.42 0.32
C PHE A 31 19.08 1.95 -0.10
N ASN A 32 20.15 1.25 -0.44
CA ASN A 32 20.11 -0.15 -0.89
C ASN A 32 19.58 -1.14 0.16
N GLY A 33 19.53 -0.77 1.44
CA GLY A 33 18.98 -1.58 2.53
C GLY A 33 17.49 -1.36 2.82
N LEU A 34 16.78 -0.58 1.99
CA LEU A 34 15.33 -0.42 2.14
C LEU A 34 14.61 -1.71 1.80
N PHE A 35 13.61 -2.08 2.62
CA PHE A 35 12.70 -3.18 2.32
C PHE A 35 11.96 -2.96 1.00
N SER A 36 11.36 -1.78 0.85
CA SER A 36 10.64 -1.42 -0.37
C SER A 36 10.57 0.10 -0.56
N LEU A 37 10.28 0.51 -1.79
CA LEU A 37 9.88 1.85 -2.13
C LEU A 37 8.40 1.86 -2.50
N ASP A 38 7.61 2.54 -1.66
CA ASP A 38 6.21 2.87 -1.96
C ASP A 38 6.11 3.96 -3.03
N LYS A 39 5.54 3.58 -4.19
CA LYS A 39 5.57 4.41 -5.42
C LYS A 39 4.23 4.56 -6.12
N PHE A 40 3.23 3.73 -5.80
CA PHE A 40 2.06 3.59 -6.64
C PHE A 40 0.77 3.38 -5.85
N THR A 41 -0.26 4.15 -6.18
CA THR A 41 -1.64 4.01 -5.71
C THR A 41 -2.63 4.49 -6.77
N ASP A 42 -3.92 4.28 -6.49
CA ASP A 42 -5.07 4.90 -7.16
C ASP A 42 -4.85 6.37 -7.57
N ALA A 43 -4.51 7.24 -6.62
CA ALA A 43 -4.32 8.67 -6.85
C ALA A 43 -3.14 8.93 -7.78
N THR A 44 -2.00 8.25 -7.62
CA THR A 44 -0.86 8.44 -8.54
C THR A 44 -1.19 7.98 -9.96
N PHE A 45 -2.03 6.95 -10.09
CA PHE A 45 -2.46 6.42 -11.38
C PHE A 45 -3.36 7.41 -12.11
N ASP A 46 -4.44 7.86 -11.45
CA ASP A 46 -5.38 8.85 -12.01
C ASP A 46 -4.67 10.18 -12.29
N VAL A 47 -3.90 10.68 -11.32
CA VAL A 47 -3.25 11.99 -11.44
C VAL A 47 -2.20 12.04 -12.53
N ALA A 48 -1.42 10.96 -12.70
CA ALA A 48 -0.45 10.88 -13.78
C ALA A 48 -1.11 11.11 -15.15
N MET A 49 -2.22 10.43 -15.42
CA MET A 49 -2.93 10.55 -16.69
C MET A 49 -3.71 11.86 -16.80
N ARG A 50 -4.51 12.18 -15.77
CA ARG A 50 -5.48 13.28 -15.80
C ARG A 50 -4.83 14.66 -15.73
N PHE A 51 -3.78 14.83 -14.93
CA PHE A 51 -3.22 16.14 -14.62
C PHE A 51 -1.75 16.31 -15.02
N LEU A 52 -0.97 15.23 -15.04
CA LEU A 52 0.44 15.30 -15.43
C LEU A 52 0.66 14.94 -16.91
N HIS A 53 -0.37 14.41 -17.57
CA HIS A 53 -0.33 13.93 -18.95
C HIS A 53 0.81 12.92 -19.20
N GLU A 54 1.02 12.05 -18.21
CA GLU A 54 2.06 11.02 -18.19
C GLU A 54 1.42 9.62 -18.08
N CYS A 55 2.04 8.63 -18.74
CA CYS A 55 1.62 7.24 -18.60
C CYS A 55 2.16 6.66 -17.26
N PRO A 56 1.30 6.22 -16.32
CA PRO A 56 1.73 5.68 -15.04
C PRO A 56 2.50 4.36 -15.19
N TRP A 57 2.17 3.54 -16.19
CA TRP A 57 2.93 2.33 -16.53
C TRP A 57 4.34 2.67 -16.97
N LYS A 58 4.49 3.68 -17.83
CA LYS A 58 5.82 4.09 -18.30
C LYS A 58 6.67 4.67 -17.18
N ARG A 59 6.04 5.42 -16.26
CA ARG A 59 6.69 5.89 -15.02
C ARG A 59 7.23 4.71 -14.20
N LEU A 60 6.43 3.67 -13.99
CA LEU A 60 6.83 2.49 -13.24
C LEU A 60 8.03 1.79 -13.88
N GLU A 61 7.96 1.52 -15.19
CA GLU A 61 9.04 0.89 -15.97
C GLU A 61 10.34 1.69 -15.90
N ILE A 62 10.29 3.01 -16.11
CA ILE A 62 11.47 3.88 -16.06
C ILE A 62 12.13 3.81 -14.69
N LEU A 63 11.32 3.89 -13.62
CA LEU A 63 11.85 3.85 -12.27
C LEU A 63 12.42 2.46 -11.95
N LYS A 64 11.80 1.36 -12.39
CA LYS A 64 12.29 0.00 -12.15
C LYS A 64 13.62 -0.23 -12.86
N MET A 65 13.77 0.25 -14.09
CA MET A 65 15.05 0.21 -14.81
C MET A 65 16.17 0.96 -14.07
N GLN A 66 15.84 2.09 -13.42
CA GLN A 66 16.83 2.90 -12.69
C GLN A 66 17.10 2.43 -11.26
N ILE A 67 16.17 1.69 -10.65
CA ILE A 67 16.25 1.20 -9.27
C ILE A 67 15.94 -0.31 -9.27
N PRO A 68 16.86 -1.15 -9.77
CA PRO A 68 16.61 -2.58 -9.93
C PRO A 68 16.76 -3.38 -8.63
N ASN A 69 17.46 -2.87 -7.62
CA ASN A 69 17.85 -3.60 -6.40
C ASN A 69 16.92 -3.37 -5.20
N ILE A 70 15.90 -2.51 -5.31
CA ILE A 70 14.95 -2.23 -4.22
C ILE A 70 13.55 -2.60 -4.69
N SER A 71 12.82 -3.39 -3.89
CA SER A 71 11.45 -3.80 -4.19
C SER A 71 10.52 -2.59 -4.29
N PHE A 72 9.60 -2.62 -5.23
CA PHE A 72 8.57 -1.60 -5.42
C PHE A 72 7.28 -2.06 -4.78
N GLN A 73 6.67 -1.14 -4.05
CA GLN A 73 5.44 -1.37 -3.33
C GLN A 73 4.33 -0.45 -3.84
N MET A 74 3.11 -1.00 -3.88
CA MET A 74 1.90 -0.25 -4.14
C MET A 74 0.83 -0.44 -3.06
N VAL A 75 -0.06 0.54 -2.92
CA VAL A 75 -1.28 0.42 -2.12
C VAL A 75 -2.47 0.23 -3.04
N LEU A 76 -3.25 -0.82 -2.77
CA LEU A 76 -4.36 -1.27 -3.58
C LEU A 76 -5.59 -1.46 -2.68
N ARG A 77 -6.70 -0.86 -3.09
CA ARG A 77 -7.97 -1.05 -2.37
C ARG A 77 -8.59 -2.40 -2.74
N GLY A 78 -9.05 -3.19 -1.77
CA GLY A 78 -9.63 -4.52 -2.01
C GLY A 78 -10.73 -4.52 -3.08
N ALA A 79 -11.81 -3.73 -2.85
CA ALA A 79 -12.98 -3.70 -3.72
C ALA A 79 -12.81 -2.92 -5.05
N ASN A 80 -12.07 -1.81 -5.03
CA ASN A 80 -12.03 -0.86 -6.17
C ASN A 80 -10.63 -0.70 -6.79
N ARG A 81 -9.61 -1.29 -6.16
CA ARG A 81 -8.20 -1.28 -6.59
C ARG A 81 -7.65 0.12 -6.84
N VAL A 82 -7.51 0.51 -8.10
CA VAL A 82 -7.06 1.85 -8.51
C VAL A 82 -8.18 2.71 -9.11
N GLY A 83 -9.38 2.14 -9.26
CA GLY A 83 -10.56 2.81 -9.79
C GLY A 83 -11.42 3.43 -8.69
N PHE A 84 -12.33 4.32 -9.12
CA PHE A 84 -13.32 4.93 -8.23
C PHE A 84 -14.64 4.15 -8.16
N SER A 85 -14.79 3.11 -8.97
CA SER A 85 -15.96 2.24 -9.03
C SER A 85 -15.59 0.78 -8.75
N ASN A 86 -16.56 -0.02 -8.32
CA ASN A 86 -16.41 -1.46 -8.19
C ASN A 86 -16.04 -2.04 -9.56
N SER A 87 -15.07 -2.94 -9.58
CA SER A 87 -14.62 -3.61 -10.79
C SER A 87 -14.79 -5.12 -10.62
N PRO A 88 -15.20 -5.85 -11.67
CA PRO A 88 -15.30 -7.30 -11.59
C PRO A 88 -13.92 -7.93 -11.41
N ASP A 89 -13.90 -9.12 -10.80
CA ASP A 89 -12.66 -9.76 -10.36
C ASP A 89 -11.64 -9.96 -11.49
N ASN A 90 -12.08 -10.23 -12.71
CA ASN A 90 -11.22 -10.43 -13.87
C ASN A 90 -10.40 -9.18 -14.26
N VAL A 91 -11.00 -8.00 -14.22
CA VAL A 91 -10.31 -6.71 -14.50
C VAL A 91 -9.23 -6.46 -13.45
N VAL A 92 -9.63 -6.75 -12.23
CA VAL A 92 -8.86 -6.74 -11.00
C VAL A 92 -7.62 -7.65 -11.17
N TYR A 93 -7.77 -8.94 -11.48
CA TYR A 93 -6.66 -9.87 -11.77
C TYR A 93 -5.73 -9.34 -12.87
N LYS A 94 -6.29 -8.83 -13.97
CA LYS A 94 -5.50 -8.35 -15.10
C LYS A 94 -4.66 -7.12 -14.76
N PHE A 95 -5.18 -6.23 -13.91
CA PHE A 95 -4.43 -5.08 -13.43
C PHE A 95 -3.19 -5.50 -12.63
N CYS A 96 -3.32 -6.48 -11.73
CA CYS A 96 -2.18 -6.97 -10.96
C CYS A 96 -1.16 -7.72 -11.82
N ASP A 97 -1.61 -8.53 -12.78
CA ASP A 97 -0.74 -9.18 -13.77
C ASP A 97 0.13 -8.14 -14.53
N LEU A 98 -0.47 -7.02 -14.92
CA LEU A 98 0.26 -5.92 -15.57
C LEU A 98 1.20 -5.19 -14.61
N ALA A 99 0.78 -4.92 -13.37
CA ALA A 99 1.62 -4.30 -12.33
C ALA A 99 2.91 -5.08 -12.11
N VAL A 100 2.82 -6.40 -12.02
CA VAL A 100 3.99 -7.25 -11.82
C VAL A 100 4.88 -7.29 -13.04
N LYS A 101 4.29 -7.44 -14.24
CA LYS A 101 5.05 -7.37 -15.50
C LYS A 101 5.79 -6.05 -15.69
N SER A 102 5.25 -4.95 -15.14
CA SER A 102 5.90 -3.64 -15.14
C SER A 102 6.89 -3.43 -13.99
N GLY A 103 7.05 -4.39 -13.07
CA GLY A 103 8.06 -4.39 -12.02
C GLY A 103 7.58 -4.06 -10.61
N MET A 104 6.29 -4.28 -10.31
CA MET A 104 5.77 -4.22 -8.94
C MET A 104 6.04 -5.53 -8.20
N ASP A 105 6.55 -5.45 -6.98
CA ASP A 105 6.95 -6.64 -6.20
C ASP A 105 6.03 -6.85 -4.97
N VAL A 106 5.65 -5.77 -4.28
CA VAL A 106 4.86 -5.81 -3.03
C VAL A 106 3.51 -5.12 -3.20
N PHE A 107 2.44 -5.80 -2.79
CA PHE A 107 1.08 -5.28 -2.84
C PHE A 107 0.54 -5.10 -1.42
N ARG A 108 0.42 -3.85 -0.97
CA ARG A 108 -0.31 -3.49 0.25
C ARG A 108 -1.80 -3.42 -0.06
N LEU A 109 -2.56 -4.39 0.44
CA LEU A 109 -4.01 -4.47 0.29
C LEU A 109 -4.67 -3.85 1.52
N PHE A 110 -5.63 -2.94 1.31
CA PHE A 110 -6.46 -2.43 2.39
C PHE A 110 -7.93 -2.39 1.96
N ASP A 111 -8.81 -2.45 2.94
CA ASP A 111 -10.22 -2.12 2.78
C ASP A 111 -10.58 -0.95 3.70
N CYS A 112 -11.34 0.01 3.20
CA CYS A 112 -11.68 1.22 3.95
C CYS A 112 -12.56 0.96 5.18
N LEU A 113 -13.15 -0.23 5.30
CA LEU A 113 -13.96 -0.67 6.44
C LEU A 113 -13.32 -1.86 7.18
N ASN A 114 -12.08 -2.23 6.85
CA ASN A 114 -11.44 -3.47 7.30
C ASN A 114 -12.30 -4.72 7.02
N TYR A 115 -13.03 -4.75 5.90
CA TYR A 115 -13.85 -5.89 5.54
C TYR A 115 -13.01 -7.00 4.90
N VAL A 116 -12.67 -8.02 5.69
CA VAL A 116 -11.76 -9.12 5.33
C VAL A 116 -12.08 -9.79 3.99
N PRO A 117 -13.33 -10.08 3.61
CA PRO A 117 -13.63 -10.71 2.33
C PRO A 117 -13.19 -9.91 1.09
N ASN A 118 -12.91 -8.60 1.23
CA ASN A 118 -12.36 -7.78 0.14
C ASN A 118 -10.83 -7.92 -0.01
N PHE A 119 -10.15 -8.60 0.92
CA PHE A 119 -8.72 -8.82 0.86
C PHE A 119 -8.42 -10.08 0.05
N ILE A 120 -8.12 -9.88 -1.22
CA ILE A 120 -7.72 -10.96 -2.12
C ILE A 120 -6.19 -11.08 -2.06
N PHE A 121 -5.67 -11.69 -0.98
CA PHE A 121 -4.21 -11.85 -0.76
C PHE A 121 -3.56 -12.71 -1.82
N ARG A 122 -4.24 -13.79 -2.20
CA ARG A 122 -3.79 -14.74 -3.19
C ARG A 122 -4.42 -14.44 -4.53
N ILE A 123 -3.95 -13.37 -5.14
CA ILE A 123 -4.01 -13.24 -6.60
C ILE A 123 -2.94 -14.20 -7.13
N GLU A 124 -3.24 -15.50 -7.15
CA GLU A 124 -2.30 -16.65 -7.29
C GLU A 124 -1.35 -16.67 -8.51
N ALA A 125 -1.28 -15.61 -9.31
CA ALA A 125 -0.37 -15.52 -10.45
C ALA A 125 0.36 -14.17 -10.61
N ALA A 126 0.20 -13.20 -9.70
CA ALA A 126 0.70 -11.85 -9.92
C ALA A 126 1.77 -11.41 -8.91
N ALA A 127 1.46 -11.21 -7.63
CA ALA A 127 2.40 -10.59 -6.69
C ALA A 127 3.43 -11.57 -6.12
N GLU A 128 4.67 -11.12 -5.90
CA GLU A 128 5.65 -11.89 -5.09
C GLU A 128 5.32 -11.83 -3.59
N VAL A 129 4.73 -10.72 -3.13
CA VAL A 129 4.42 -10.47 -1.71
C VAL A 129 3.09 -9.73 -1.52
N GLY A 130 2.21 -10.27 -0.69
CA GLY A 130 0.96 -9.65 -0.24
C GLY A 130 1.03 -9.13 1.21
N GLU A 131 0.90 -7.81 1.39
CA GLU A 131 0.85 -7.16 2.70
C GLU A 131 -0.60 -6.74 3.03
N ALA A 132 -1.16 -7.22 4.14
CA ALA A 132 -2.47 -6.80 4.63
C ALA A 132 -2.36 -5.54 5.47
N ALA A 133 -2.97 -4.45 5.02
CA ALA A 133 -3.10 -3.22 5.79
C ALA A 133 -4.43 -3.16 6.54
N ILE A 134 -4.31 -3.03 7.85
CA ILE A 134 -5.39 -2.79 8.79
C ILE A 134 -5.49 -1.30 9.03
N SER A 135 -6.60 -0.69 8.63
CA SER A 135 -6.87 0.72 8.90
C SER A 135 -7.10 0.91 10.40
N TYR A 136 -6.23 1.68 11.05
CA TYR A 136 -6.34 1.98 12.47
C TYR A 136 -7.37 3.10 12.70
N THR A 137 -8.19 2.92 13.73
CA THR A 137 -9.12 3.95 14.22
C THR A 137 -9.40 3.70 15.69
N GLY A 138 -9.97 4.69 16.37
CA GLY A 138 -10.23 4.61 17.80
C GLY A 138 -8.99 4.94 18.64
N ASP A 139 -8.92 4.35 19.82
CA ASP A 139 -7.82 4.54 20.78
C ASP A 139 -7.75 3.28 21.66
N VAL A 140 -6.89 2.32 21.33
CA VAL A 140 -6.81 1.01 22.01
C VAL A 140 -6.63 1.11 23.54
N PRO A 141 -5.84 2.07 24.08
CA PRO A 141 -5.71 2.26 25.52
C PRO A 141 -6.96 2.85 26.20
N ASP A 142 -7.94 3.40 25.47
CA ASP A 142 -9.13 4.03 26.03
C ASP A 142 -10.23 2.99 26.31
N PRO A 143 -10.52 2.66 27.58
CA PRO A 143 -11.49 1.61 27.92
C PRO A 143 -12.93 2.02 27.59
N THR A 144 -13.21 3.31 27.36
CA THR A 144 -14.55 3.77 26.99
C THR A 144 -14.87 3.50 25.52
N ARG A 145 -13.85 3.26 24.68
CA ARG A 145 -13.98 2.96 23.25
C ARG A 145 -14.03 1.46 23.01
N THR A 146 -15.20 0.88 23.16
CA THR A 146 -15.37 -0.58 23.14
C THR A 146 -15.37 -1.21 21.74
N LYS A 147 -15.65 -0.45 20.67
CA LYS A 147 -15.80 -1.01 19.31
C LYS A 147 -14.48 -1.40 18.66
N TYR A 148 -13.47 -0.54 18.74
CA TYR A 148 -12.15 -0.74 18.11
C TYR A 148 -11.09 -0.97 19.20
N ASN A 149 -11.29 -2.04 19.96
CA ASN A 149 -10.44 -2.43 21.07
C ASN A 149 -9.35 -3.43 20.63
N LEU A 150 -8.48 -3.85 21.56
CA LEU A 150 -7.41 -4.80 21.26
C LEU A 150 -7.93 -6.15 20.71
N PRO A 151 -9.00 -6.78 21.26
CA PRO A 151 -9.60 -7.96 20.66
C PRO A 151 -10.06 -7.79 19.20
N TYR A 152 -10.60 -6.63 18.83
CA TYR A 152 -10.98 -6.35 17.44
C TYR A 152 -9.78 -6.46 16.50
N PHE A 153 -8.67 -5.80 16.83
CA PHE A 153 -7.46 -5.84 16.00
C PHE A 153 -6.81 -7.22 15.98
N PHE A 154 -6.79 -7.93 17.11
CA PHE A 154 -6.27 -9.30 17.20
C PHE A 154 -7.05 -10.28 16.30
N ASN A 155 -8.38 -10.25 16.38
CA ASN A 155 -9.24 -11.11 15.55
C ASN A 155 -9.08 -10.79 14.06
N LEU A 156 -8.92 -9.51 13.72
CA LEU A 156 -8.69 -9.07 12.35
C LEU A 156 -7.35 -9.58 11.83
N THR A 157 -6.26 -9.43 12.60
CA THR A 157 -4.95 -9.98 12.21
C THR A 157 -4.99 -11.49 12.04
N GLU A 158 -5.68 -12.21 12.93
CA GLU A 158 -5.78 -13.67 12.86
C GLU A 158 -6.49 -14.11 11.56
N GLN A 159 -7.56 -13.42 11.17
CA GLN A 159 -8.26 -13.68 9.92
C GLN A 159 -7.38 -13.41 8.69
N LEU A 160 -6.70 -12.25 8.65
CA LEU A 160 -5.87 -11.89 7.50
C LEU A 160 -4.65 -12.82 7.35
N THR A 161 -4.08 -13.31 8.47
CA THR A 161 -3.03 -14.33 8.44
C THR A 161 -3.57 -15.68 7.96
N LYS A 162 -4.76 -16.10 8.39
CA LYS A 162 -5.42 -17.33 7.89
C LYS A 162 -5.71 -17.25 6.39
N ASP A 163 -6.07 -16.07 5.90
CA ASP A 163 -6.34 -15.81 4.48
C ASP A 163 -5.05 -15.65 3.64
N GLY A 164 -3.88 -15.78 4.27
CA GLY A 164 -2.59 -15.95 3.60
C GLY A 164 -1.83 -14.65 3.34
N ALA A 165 -2.02 -13.62 4.17
CA ALA A 165 -1.15 -12.45 4.15
C ALA A 165 0.30 -12.80 4.55
N ASP A 166 1.28 -12.35 3.75
CA ASP A 166 2.71 -12.54 4.05
C ASP A 166 3.20 -11.55 5.11
N PHE A 167 2.66 -10.33 5.07
CA PHE A 167 2.96 -9.25 6.02
C PHE A 167 1.68 -8.63 6.54
N LEU A 168 1.73 -8.15 7.78
CA LEU A 168 0.68 -7.33 8.38
C LEU A 168 1.19 -5.89 8.55
N CYS A 169 0.36 -4.93 8.17
CA CYS A 169 0.61 -3.50 8.29
C CYS A 169 -0.52 -2.85 9.10
N THR A 170 -0.16 -2.01 10.06
CA THR A 170 -1.11 -1.09 10.69
C THR A 170 -1.05 0.25 9.97
N GLU A 171 -2.12 0.59 9.26
CA GLU A 171 -2.25 1.84 8.52
C GLU A 171 -3.01 2.87 9.35
N ASP A 172 -2.27 3.79 9.98
CA ASP A 172 -2.85 4.96 10.65
C ASP A 172 -2.94 6.14 9.69
N MET A 173 -3.94 6.10 8.80
CA MET A 173 -4.14 7.11 7.76
C MET A 173 -4.43 8.52 8.31
N ALA A 174 -4.96 8.61 9.54
CA ALA A 174 -5.38 9.86 10.16
C ALA A 174 -4.39 10.39 11.21
N GLY A 175 -3.34 9.62 11.55
CA GLY A 175 -2.40 10.00 12.60
C GLY A 175 -3.03 9.97 14.01
N VAL A 176 -3.97 9.05 14.25
CA VAL A 176 -4.70 8.95 15.53
C VAL A 176 -4.06 7.97 16.53
N LEU A 177 -3.01 7.24 16.12
CA LEU A 177 -2.28 6.31 16.97
C LEU A 177 -1.34 7.06 17.94
N LYS A 178 -1.82 7.28 19.18
CA LYS A 178 -1.08 7.98 20.24
C LYS A 178 0.17 7.22 20.71
N PRO A 179 1.18 7.89 21.29
CA PRO A 179 2.48 7.26 21.63
C PRO A 179 2.44 5.94 22.41
N ASP A 180 1.49 5.76 23.34
CA ASP A 180 1.38 4.53 24.13
C ASP A 180 0.68 3.38 23.38
N ALA A 181 -0.17 3.71 22.41
CA ALA A 181 -0.99 2.73 21.69
C ALA A 181 -0.16 1.74 20.85
N PRO A 182 0.91 2.11 20.11
CA PRO A 182 1.73 1.17 19.35
C PRO A 182 2.36 0.09 20.23
N LYS A 183 2.81 0.44 21.44
CA LYS A 183 3.43 -0.53 22.35
C LYS A 183 2.43 -1.61 22.76
N ILE A 184 1.19 -1.21 23.04
CA ILE A 184 0.10 -2.12 23.41
C ILE A 184 -0.35 -2.94 22.19
N LEU A 185 -0.66 -2.26 21.08
CA LEU A 185 -1.19 -2.88 19.87
C LEU A 185 -0.17 -3.85 19.27
N ILE A 186 1.02 -3.36 18.90
CA ILE A 186 2.05 -4.19 18.25
C ILE A 186 2.58 -5.25 19.23
N GLY A 187 2.65 -4.94 20.52
CA GLY A 187 3.04 -5.92 21.55
C GLY A 187 2.07 -7.08 21.69
N ALA A 188 0.77 -6.87 21.42
CA ALA A 188 -0.24 -7.92 21.45
C ALA A 188 -0.37 -8.71 20.13
N LEU A 189 0.14 -8.16 19.02
CA LEU A 189 0.06 -8.75 17.68
C LEU A 189 1.31 -9.59 17.32
N ARG A 190 2.33 -9.60 18.16
CA ARG A 190 3.57 -10.39 18.01
C ARG A 190 3.53 -11.63 18.88
#